data_AF-A0A1Y5KN48-F1
#
_entry.id   AF-A0A1Y5KN48-F1
#
_cell.length_a   1.000
_cell.length_b   1.000
_cell.length_c   1.000
_cell.angle_alpha   90.00
_cell.angle_beta   90.00
_cell.angle_gamma   90.00
#
_symmetry.space_group_name_H-M   'P 1'
#
loop_
_entity.id
_entity.type
_entity.pdbx_description
1 polymer ?
#
loop_
_entity_poly.entity_id
_entity_poly.type
_entity_poly.pdbx_seq_one_letter_code
_entity_poly.pdbx_strand_id
1 'polypeptide(L)' 'MPDITVPVLIVGGGGCGLSSSIFLSEHGIEHHLVERHSGTSH' A
#
# COMPACT_ATOMS: atom_id res chain seq x y z
N MET A 1 9.72 16.61 7.83
CA MET A 1 8.89 15.53 7.27
C MET A 1 8.29 14.79 8.46
N PRO A 2 6.98 14.56 8.51
CA PRO A 2 6.41 13.76 9.59
C PRO A 2 6.91 12.32 9.48
N ASP A 3 7.17 11.70 10.63
CA ASP A 3 7.39 10.26 10.72
C ASP A 3 6.06 9.55 10.52
N ILE A 4 6.04 8.47 9.72
CA ILE A 4 4.86 7.64 9.49
C ILE A 4 5.15 6.27 10.08
N THR A 5 4.46 5.94 11.16
CA THR A 5 4.49 4.61 11.77
C THR A 5 3.19 3.90 11.44
N VAL A 6 3.28 2.79 10.71
CA VAL A 6 2.17 1.91 10.37
C VAL A 6 2.56 0.47 10.68
N PRO A 7 1.62 -0.43 11.01
CA PRO A 7 1.95 -1.82 11.28
C PRO A 7 2.40 -2.57 10.02
N VAL A 8 2.01 -2.10 8.82
CA VAL A 8 2.41 -2.68 7.53
C VAL A 8 2.77 -1.60 6.52
N LEU A 9 3.97 -1.70 5.93
CA LEU A 9 4.39 -0.96 4.75
C LEU A 9 4.43 -1.88 3.53
N ILE A 10 3.67 -1.54 2.49
CA ILE A 10 3.64 -2.23 1.20
C ILE A 10 4.50 -1.44 0.22
N VAL A 11 5.48 -2.09 -0.42
CA VAL A 11 6.35 -1.47 -1.42
C VAL A 11 6.07 -2.08 -2.79
N GLY A 12 5.49 -1.26 -3.68
CA GLY A 12 5.11 -1.63 -5.04
C GLY A 12 3.58 -1.70 -5.24
N GLY A 13 3.07 -0.96 -6.21
CA GLY A 13 1.65 -0.85 -6.58
C GLY A 13 1.21 -1.78 -7.72
N GLY A 14 1.92 -2.90 -7.93
CA GLY A 14 1.51 -3.94 -8.88
C GLY A 14 0.33 -4.76 -8.37
N GLY A 15 -0.11 -5.76 -9.15
CA GLY A 15 -1.27 -6.59 -8.81
C GLY A 15 -1.21 -7.21 -7.42
N CYS A 16 -0.04 -7.72 -7.01
CA CYS A 16 0.15 -8.27 -5.67
C CYS A 16 0.03 -7.20 -4.57
N GLY A 17 0.69 -6.04 -4.73
CA GLY A 17 0.68 -4.98 -3.72
C GLY A 17 -0.69 -4.35 -3.54
N LEU A 18 -1.41 -4.09 -4.63
CA LEU A 18 -2.79 -3.61 -4.58
C LEU A 18 -3.74 -4.64 -3.98
N SER A 19 -3.60 -5.93 -4.33
CA SER A 19 -4.39 -7.00 -3.73
C SER A 19 -4.17 -7.07 -2.21
N SER A 20 -2.91 -6.99 -1.76
CA SER A 20 -2.58 -6.93 -0.34
C SER A 20 -3.21 -5.71 0.36
N SER A 21 -3.16 -4.53 -0.26
CA SER A 21 -3.79 -3.31 0.28
C SER A 21 -5.31 -3.46 0.45
N ILE A 22 -5.98 -4.07 -0.52
CA ILE A 22 -7.42 -4.36 -0.46
C ILE A 22 -7.71 -5.33 0.69
N PHE A 23 -7.03 -6.47 0.77
CA PHE A 23 -7.27 -7.45 1.82
C PHE A 23 -6.98 -6.88 3.22
N LEU A 24 -5.92 -6.09 3.38
CA LEU A 24 -5.64 -5.42 4.66
C LEU A 24 -6.73 -4.42 5.02
N SER A 25 -7.25 -3.66 4.05
CA SER A 25 -8.41 -2.76 4.26
C SER A 25 -9.65 -3.51 4.71
N GLU A 26 -9.98 -4.64 4.07
CA GLU A 26 -11.13 -5.48 4.41
C GLU A 26 -11.03 -6.04 5.85
N HIS A 27 -9.81 -6.31 6.32
CA HIS A 27 -9.55 -6.77 7.68
C HIS A 27 -9.38 -5.62 8.70
N GLY A 28 -9.51 -4.37 8.27
CA GLY A 28 -9.35 -3.18 9.13
C GLY A 28 -7.91 -2.95 9.60
N ILE A 29 -6.92 -3.48 8.88
CA ILE A 29 -5.51 -3.33 9.21
C ILE A 29 -4.97 -2.07 8.52
N GLU A 30 -4.53 -1.12 9.33
CA GLU A 30 -3.85 0.09 8.85
C GLU A 30 -2.58 -0.30 8.07
N HIS A 31 -2.42 0.27 6.89
CA HIS A 31 -1.23 0.04 6.08
C HIS A 31 -0.95 1.23 5.20
N HIS A 32 0.30 1.34 4.74
CA HIS A 32 0.71 2.34 3.77
C HIS A 32 1.26 1.66 2.53
N LEU A 33 0.82 2.07 1.34
CA LEU A 33 1.37 1.59 0.07
C LEU A 33 2.16 2.70 -0.59
N VAL A 34 3.39 2.37 -0.98
CA VAL A 34 4.24 3.26 -1.78
C VAL A 34 4.52 2.63 -3.14
N GLU A 35 4.44 3.45 -4.18
CA GLU A 35 4.77 3.09 -5.56
C GLU A 35 5.65 4.20 -6.14
N ARG A 36 6.62 3.80 -6.96
CA ARG A 36 7.53 4.72 -7.65
C ARG A 36 6.80 5.54 -8.70
N HIS A 37 5.84 4.93 -9.40
CA HIS A 37 5.08 5.55 -10.47
C HIS A 37 3.90 6.36 -9.93
N SER A 38 3.65 7.52 -10.53
CA SER A 38 2.54 8.42 -10.13
C SER A 38 1.16 7.95 -10.59
N GLY A 39 1.09 6.85 -11.33
CA GLY A 39 -0.14 6.28 -11.87
C GLY A 39 -0.02 4.76 -11.98
N THR A 40 -1.12 4.12 -12.37
CA THR A 40 -1.18 2.69 -12.65
C THR A 40 -0.83 2.40 -14.12
N SER A 41 -0.76 1.13 -14.49
CA SER A 41 -0.65 0.71 -15.90
C SER A 41 -1.73 1.41 -16.76
N HIS A 42 -1.30 1.94 -17.91
CA HIS A 42 -2.16 2.52 -18.95
C HIS A 42 -2.75 1.46 -19.87
#